data_AF-A0ABD2ZFR8-F1
#
_entry.id   AF-A0ABD2ZFR8-F1
#
_cell.length_a   1.000
_cell.length_b   1.000
_cell.length_c   1.000
_cell.angle_alpha   90.00
_cell.angle_beta   90.00
_cell.angle_gamma   90.00
#
_symmetry.space_group_name_H-M   'P 1'
#
loop_
_entity.id
_entity.type
_entity.pdbx_description
1 polymer ?
#
loop_
_entity_poly.entity_id
_entity_poly.type
_entity_poly.pdbx_seq_one_letter_code
_entity_poly.pdbx_strand_id
1 'polypeptide(L)'
;MPKWSFRLPAILVGDGRLGGISGTISANESLKLCGYDVVAVVFEDHGLVNEVPLSCYLQNGSLKEIMLSTFHGRMQKLHDMRKRARDIFWWPFTQHETVPIENRTVIDSRCGEKFAVHKAGSYDLITQQFDACTSWWTQGPDINLQVNPWHLYVSKKLHC
;
A
#
# COMPACT_ATOMS: atom_id res chain seq x y z
N MET A 1 17.74 -8.08 4.30
CA MET A 1 16.50 -8.15 3.50
C MET A 1 15.99 -6.72 3.32
N PRO A 2 15.63 -6.26 2.10
CA PRO A 2 15.54 -4.83 1.86
C PRO A 2 14.39 -4.20 2.66
N LYS A 3 14.72 -3.09 3.32
CA LYS A 3 13.88 -2.25 4.17
C LYS A 3 12.87 -1.47 3.33
N TRP A 4 11.91 -2.12 2.68
CA TRP A 4 10.94 -1.38 1.87
C TRP A 4 9.97 -0.62 2.78
N SER A 5 10.32 0.64 3.03
CA SER A 5 9.64 1.51 3.98
C SER A 5 8.57 2.39 3.32
N PHE A 6 8.48 2.36 1.99
CA PHE A 6 7.58 3.19 1.22
C PHE A 6 6.71 2.33 0.30
N ARG A 7 5.39 2.38 0.52
CA ARG A 7 4.38 1.77 -0.35
C ARG A 7 4.08 2.71 -1.52
N LEU A 8 5.07 2.91 -2.38
CA LEU A 8 4.89 3.70 -3.59
C LEU A 8 3.90 2.99 -4.53
N PRO A 9 3.11 3.74 -5.31
CA PRO A 9 2.31 3.16 -6.37
C PRO A 9 3.23 2.41 -7.35
N ALA A 10 2.81 1.21 -7.76
CA ALA A 10 3.60 0.32 -8.60
C ALA A 10 2.90 0.08 -9.94
N ILE A 11 3.69 -0.07 -10.99
CA ILE A 11 3.21 -0.57 -12.29
C ILE A 11 3.76 -1.98 -12.45
N LEU A 12 2.90 -2.91 -12.85
CA LEU A 12 3.30 -4.28 -13.15
C LEU A 12 3.51 -4.43 -14.65
N VAL A 13 4.71 -4.88 -15.03
CA VAL A 13 4.96 -5.33 -16.40
C VAL A 13 4.68 -6.83 -16.46
N GLY A 14 3.61 -7.21 -17.14
CA GLY A 14 3.18 -8.58 -17.36
C GLY A 14 3.85 -9.22 -18.57
N ASP A 15 3.61 -10.52 -18.74
CA ASP A 15 4.06 -11.29 -19.89
C ASP A 15 2.91 -11.47 -20.89
N GLY A 16 3.14 -11.05 -22.14
CA GLY A 16 2.19 -11.17 -23.25
C GLY A 16 2.18 -12.54 -23.93
N ARG A 17 3.09 -13.45 -23.57
CA ARG A 17 3.25 -14.75 -24.22
C ARG A 17 2.22 -15.78 -23.73
N LEU A 18 2.21 -16.95 -24.36
CA LEU A 18 1.38 -18.07 -23.92
C LEU A 18 1.74 -18.47 -22.49
N GLY A 19 0.75 -18.50 -21.60
CA GLY A 19 0.95 -18.72 -20.16
C GLY A 19 1.28 -17.46 -19.36
N GLY A 20 1.43 -16.31 -20.02
CA GLY A 20 1.74 -15.03 -19.37
C GLY A 20 0.59 -14.47 -18.52
N ILE A 21 -0.67 -14.84 -18.82
CA ILE A 21 -1.85 -14.42 -18.05
C ILE A 21 -1.74 -14.87 -16.59
N SER A 22 -1.48 -16.16 -16.35
CA SER A 22 -1.38 -16.70 -14.98
C SER A 22 -0.20 -16.10 -14.24
N GLY A 23 0.97 -15.99 -14.89
CA GLY A 23 2.15 -15.34 -14.32
C GLY A 23 1.89 -13.89 -13.91
N THR A 24 1.21 -13.13 -14.76
CA THR A 24 0.86 -11.72 -14.50
C THR A 24 -0.12 -11.60 -13.34
N ILE A 25 -1.15 -12.46 -13.27
CA ILE A 25 -2.11 -12.48 -12.15
C ILE A 25 -1.41 -12.85 -10.85
N SER A 26 -0.61 -13.91 -10.84
CA SER A 26 0.14 -14.35 -9.65
C SER A 26 1.11 -13.28 -9.15
N ALA A 27 1.79 -12.57 -10.05
CA ALA A 27 2.66 -11.45 -9.69
C ALA A 27 1.86 -10.27 -9.11
N ASN A 28 0.71 -9.93 -9.70
CA ASN A 28 -0.17 -8.87 -9.21
C ASN A 28 -0.70 -9.16 -7.80
N GLU A 29 -1.18 -10.38 -7.58
CA GLU A 29 -1.65 -10.84 -6.27
C GLU A 29 -0.54 -10.81 -5.22
N SER A 30 0.66 -11.23 -5.60
CA SER A 30 1.83 -11.17 -4.71
C SER A 30 2.17 -9.74 -4.28
N LEU A 31 2.11 -8.78 -5.21
CA LEU A 31 2.33 -7.36 -4.89
C LEU A 31 1.25 -6.80 -3.97
N LYS A 32 -0.02 -7.13 -4.23
CA LYS A 32 -1.15 -6.73 -3.38
C LYS A 32 -1.07 -7.33 -1.98
N LEU A 33 -0.65 -8.60 -1.85
CA LEU A 33 -0.42 -9.26 -0.57
C LEU A 33 0.70 -8.60 0.24
N CYS A 34 1.76 -8.14 -0.45
CA CYS A 34 2.81 -7.34 0.17
C CYS A 34 2.36 -5.90 0.50
N GLY A 35 1.13 -5.52 0.12
CA GLY A 35 0.55 -4.23 0.43
C GLY A 35 0.92 -3.11 -0.53
N TYR A 36 1.43 -3.44 -1.72
CA TYR A 36 1.63 -2.47 -2.80
C TYR A 36 0.31 -2.18 -3.51
N ASP A 37 0.17 -0.92 -3.94
CA ASP A 37 -0.94 -0.49 -4.77
C ASP A 37 -0.51 -0.52 -6.24
N VAL A 38 -1.00 -1.53 -6.98
CA VAL A 38 -0.68 -1.71 -8.40
C VAL A 38 -1.65 -0.89 -9.23
N VAL A 39 -1.15 0.20 -9.82
CA VAL A 39 -1.98 1.21 -10.50
C VAL A 39 -2.29 0.86 -11.95
N ALA A 40 -1.39 0.11 -12.60
CA ALA A 40 -1.56 -0.34 -13.98
C ALA A 40 -0.78 -1.63 -14.22
N VAL A 41 -1.31 -2.45 -15.13
CA VAL A 41 -0.61 -3.59 -15.72
C VAL A 41 -0.32 -3.26 -17.17
N VAL A 42 0.92 -3.50 -17.64
CA VAL A 42 1.35 -3.28 -19.02
C VAL A 42 2.03 -4.54 -19.51
N PHE A 43 1.77 -4.96 -20.75
CA PHE A 43 2.46 -6.09 -21.36
C PHE A 43 2.63 -5.84 -22.87
N GLU A 44 3.56 -6.56 -23.48
CA GLU A 44 3.74 -6.53 -24.94
C GLU A 44 2.65 -7.36 -25.62
N ASP A 45 2.05 -6.84 -26.68
CA ASP A 45 1.07 -7.59 -27.45
C ASP A 45 1.77 -8.62 -28.37
N HIS A 46 1.33 -9.87 -28.27
CA HIS A 46 1.79 -10.98 -29.11
C HIS A 46 0.66 -11.61 -29.93
N GLY A 47 -0.49 -10.93 -30.07
CA GLY A 47 -1.64 -11.40 -30.85
C GLY A 47 -2.43 -12.53 -30.17
N LEU A 48 -2.21 -12.75 -28.87
CA LEU A 48 -2.86 -13.79 -28.07
C LEU A 48 -4.10 -13.28 -27.31
N VAL A 49 -4.48 -12.01 -27.49
CA VAL A 49 -5.68 -11.41 -26.90
C VAL A 49 -5.70 -11.51 -25.36
N ASN A 50 -4.52 -11.40 -24.73
CA ASN A 50 -4.36 -11.50 -23.28
C ASN A 50 -5.06 -10.35 -22.53
N GLU A 51 -5.39 -9.26 -23.22
CA GLU A 51 -6.11 -8.11 -22.71
C GLU A 51 -7.55 -8.42 -22.31
N VAL A 52 -8.20 -9.40 -22.94
CA VAL A 52 -9.60 -9.73 -22.61
C VAL A 52 -9.70 -10.34 -21.20
N PRO A 53 -8.93 -11.41 -20.85
CA PRO A 53 -8.88 -11.92 -19.48
C PRO A 53 -8.30 -10.93 -18.46
N LEU A 54 -7.38 -10.05 -18.89
CA LEU A 54 -6.74 -9.06 -18.01
C LEU A 54 -7.50 -7.73 -17.94
N SER A 55 -8.63 -7.59 -18.62
CA SER A 55 -9.38 -6.32 -18.73
C SER A 55 -9.76 -5.71 -17.39
N CYS A 56 -10.05 -6.51 -16.37
CA CYS A 56 -10.31 -6.03 -15.01
C CYS A 56 -9.09 -5.40 -14.32
N TYR A 57 -7.87 -5.70 -14.79
CA TYR A 57 -6.61 -5.20 -14.27
C TYR A 57 -5.98 -4.11 -15.14
N LEU A 58 -6.45 -3.97 -16.37
CA LEU A 58 -6.01 -2.96 -17.31
C LEU A 58 -6.80 -1.68 -17.10
N GLN A 59 -6.08 -0.57 -16.95
CA GLN A 59 -6.70 0.76 -17.00
C GLN A 59 -6.65 1.28 -18.43
N ASN A 60 -7.78 1.79 -18.90
CA ASN A 60 -7.86 2.47 -20.18
C ASN A 60 -7.27 3.88 -20.04
N GLY A 61 -6.18 4.15 -20.75
CA GLY A 61 -5.56 5.47 -20.77
C GLY A 61 -4.06 5.43 -20.99
N SER A 62 -3.46 6.61 -21.14
CA SER A 62 -2.01 6.72 -21.16
C SER A 62 -1.44 6.37 -19.78
N LEU A 63 -0.38 5.55 -19.75
CA LEU A 63 0.30 5.18 -18.51
C LEU A 63 0.69 6.42 -17.69
N LYS A 64 1.14 7.48 -18.37
CA LYS A 64 1.51 8.75 -17.74
C LYS A 64 0.33 9.39 -17.01
N GLU A 65 -0.85 9.39 -17.63
CA GLU A 65 -2.07 9.97 -17.05
C GLU A 65 -2.54 9.18 -15.84
N ILE A 66 -2.48 7.84 -15.93
CA ILE A 66 -2.83 6.94 -14.82
C ILE A 66 -1.91 7.18 -13.61
N MET A 67 -0.59 7.29 -13.84
CA MET A 67 0.37 7.57 -12.77
C MET A 67 0.13 8.92 -12.11
N LEU A 68 -0.05 9.99 -12.91
CA LEU A 68 -0.23 11.34 -12.40
C LEU A 68 -1.56 11.50 -11.66
N SER A 69 -2.64 10.96 -12.21
CA SER A 69 -3.97 11.01 -11.58
C SER A 69 -3.99 10.22 -10.28
N THR A 70 -3.39 9.02 -10.24
CA THR A 70 -3.31 8.21 -9.02
C THR A 70 -2.48 8.89 -7.95
N PHE A 71 -1.33 9.47 -8.32
CA PHE A 71 -0.49 10.22 -7.39
C PHE A 71 -1.24 11.42 -6.81
N HIS A 72 -1.90 12.22 -7.66
CA HIS A 72 -2.66 13.39 -7.23
C HIS A 72 -3.82 12.99 -6.30
N GLY A 73 -4.59 11.97 -6.66
CA GLY A 73 -5.70 11.47 -5.84
C GLY A 73 -5.22 10.95 -4.48
N ARG A 74 -4.07 10.26 -4.43
CA ARG A 74 -3.46 9.82 -3.17
C ARG A 74 -3.05 11.00 -2.29
N MET A 75 -2.39 12.01 -2.85
CA MET A 75 -1.98 13.19 -2.09
C MET A 75 -3.19 13.95 -1.54
N GLN A 76 -4.22 14.14 -2.36
CA GLN A 76 -5.47 14.76 -1.93
C GLN A 76 -6.11 14.00 -0.76
N LYS A 77 -6.17 12.66 -0.85
CA LYS A 77 -6.68 11.82 0.23
C LYS A 77 -5.89 12.00 1.53
N LEU A 78 -4.56 12.04 1.47
CA LEU A 78 -3.70 12.22 2.66
C LEU A 78 -3.91 13.61 3.30
N HIS A 79 -4.11 14.65 2.49
CA HIS A 79 -4.45 15.99 2.97
C HIS A 79 -5.82 16.05 3.63
N ASP A 80 -6.82 15.43 3.01
CA ASP A 80 -8.20 15.44 3.48
C ASP A 80 -8.37 14.61 4.76
N MET A 81 -7.64 13.50 4.91
CA MET A 81 -7.66 12.67 6.11
C MET A 81 -7.35 13.46 7.37
N ARG A 82 -6.33 14.34 7.33
CA ARG A 82 -5.93 15.15 8.49
C ARG A 82 -7.04 16.09 8.95
N LYS A 83 -7.76 16.70 7.99
CA LYS A 83 -8.84 17.66 8.23
C LYS A 83 -10.09 16.95 8.75
N ARG A 84 -10.52 15.90 8.06
CA ARG A 84 -11.77 15.17 8.33
C ARG A 84 -11.72 14.32 9.60
N ALA A 85 -10.54 13.98 10.09
CA ALA A 85 -10.39 13.10 11.25
C ALA A 85 -11.11 13.65 12.50
N ARG A 86 -11.18 14.98 12.70
CA ARG A 86 -11.91 15.57 13.84
C ARG A 86 -13.41 15.35 13.74
N ASP A 87 -13.92 15.52 12.53
CA ASP A 87 -15.36 15.64 12.30
C ASP A 87 -16.03 14.26 12.30
N ILE A 88 -15.23 13.20 12.14
CA ILE A 88 -15.69 11.82 11.98
C ILE A 88 -15.28 10.95 13.17
N PHE A 89 -14.04 11.08 13.68
CA PHE A 89 -13.55 10.18 14.71
C PHE A 89 -13.77 10.71 16.12
N TRP A 90 -14.24 9.82 16.99
CA TRP A 90 -14.20 10.00 18.43
C TRP A 90 -13.07 9.15 19.03
N TRP A 91 -11.85 9.69 19.05
CA TRP A 91 -10.69 9.00 19.64
C TRP A 91 -10.88 8.72 21.13
N PRO A 92 -10.51 7.51 21.60
CA PRO A 92 -10.52 7.21 23.02
C PRO A 92 -9.43 8.00 23.74
N PHE A 93 -9.65 8.32 25.01
CA PHE A 93 -8.68 8.98 25.90
C PHE A 93 -8.06 10.27 25.32
N THR A 94 -8.79 10.99 24.46
CA THR A 94 -8.32 12.20 23.79
C THR A 94 -9.32 13.33 24.01
N GLN A 95 -8.85 14.47 24.52
CA GLN A 95 -9.66 15.68 24.63
C GLN A 95 -9.69 16.42 23.28
N HIS A 96 -10.77 16.26 22.53
CA HIS A 96 -10.84 16.65 21.10
C HIS A 96 -10.66 18.14 20.82
N GLU A 97 -11.11 19.01 21.73
CA GLU A 97 -11.00 20.46 21.57
C GLU A 97 -9.56 20.96 21.65
N THR A 98 -8.69 20.24 22.36
CA THR A 98 -7.32 20.65 22.62
C THR A 98 -6.32 20.07 21.62
N VAL A 99 -6.75 19.27 20.65
CA VAL A 99 -5.86 18.63 19.67
C VAL A 99 -5.79 19.46 18.38
N PRO A 100 -4.68 20.20 18.15
CA PRO A 100 -4.49 20.98 16.92
C PRO A 100 -4.47 20.07 15.70
N ILE A 101 -4.82 20.61 14.54
CA ILE A 101 -4.73 19.88 13.26
C ILE A 101 -3.28 19.44 13.01
N GLU A 102 -2.32 20.26 13.44
CA GLU A 102 -0.88 20.04 13.30
C GLU A 102 -0.38 18.79 14.03
N ASN A 103 -0.97 18.45 15.18
CA ASN A 103 -0.55 17.30 15.98
C ASN A 103 -1.21 15.98 15.53
N ARG A 104 -2.12 16.03 14.56
CA ARG A 104 -2.78 14.84 14.01
C ARG A 104 -1.85 14.15 13.04
N THR A 105 -1.39 12.98 13.46
CA THR A 105 -0.48 12.15 12.67
C THR A 105 -1.28 11.39 11.60
N VAL A 106 -0.94 11.61 10.33
CA VAL A 106 -1.50 10.82 9.22
C VAL A 106 -0.55 9.67 8.92
N ILE A 107 -0.92 8.47 9.36
CA ILE A 107 -0.14 7.25 9.11
C ILE A 107 -0.59 6.67 7.77
N ASP A 108 0.34 6.57 6.82
CA ASP A 108 0.11 5.97 5.50
C ASP A 108 0.21 4.45 5.58
N SER A 109 1.26 3.96 6.23
CA SER A 109 1.53 2.53 6.36
C SER A 109 2.50 2.24 7.50
N ARG A 110 2.77 0.96 7.72
CA ARG A 110 3.75 0.46 8.68
C ARG A 110 4.59 -0.63 8.05
N CYS A 111 5.88 -0.63 8.37
CA CYS A 111 6.81 -1.70 8.01
C CYS A 111 7.72 -2.00 9.21
N GLY A 112 7.55 -3.17 9.84
CA GLY A 112 8.26 -3.54 11.07
C GLY A 112 7.84 -2.65 12.24
N GLU A 113 8.81 -1.93 12.79
CA GLU A 113 8.64 -1.04 13.95
C GLU A 113 8.41 0.43 13.56
N LYS A 114 8.37 0.72 12.25
CA LYS A 114 8.32 2.08 11.73
C LYS A 114 7.03 2.35 11.00
N PHE A 115 6.37 3.44 11.37
CA PHE A 115 5.31 4.05 10.59
C PHE A 115 5.89 4.87 9.44
N ALA A 116 5.23 4.83 8.29
CA ALA A 116 5.35 5.83 7.24
C ALA A 116 4.29 6.91 7.51
N VAL A 117 4.74 8.12 7.87
CA VAL A 117 3.87 9.22 8.29
C VAL A 117 3.94 10.32 7.26
N HIS A 118 2.77 10.75 6.78
CA HIS A 118 2.64 11.92 5.92
C HIS A 118 2.73 13.21 6.76
N LYS A 119 3.64 14.10 6.38
CA LYS A 119 3.81 15.44 6.95
C LYS A 119 3.53 16.48 5.86
N ALA A 120 2.43 17.20 6.02
CA ALA A 120 2.13 18.38 5.22
C ALA A 120 2.83 19.61 5.83
N GLY A 121 3.69 20.25 5.05
CA GLY A 121 4.46 21.45 5.40
C GLY A 121 4.68 22.32 4.15
N SER A 122 5.88 22.90 3.98
CA SER A 122 6.24 23.61 2.73
C SER A 122 6.26 22.68 1.51
N TYR A 123 6.52 21.40 1.73
CA TYR A 123 6.41 20.32 0.76
C TYR A 123 5.81 19.10 1.46
N ASP A 124 5.11 18.27 0.69
CA ASP A 124 4.58 17.00 1.20
C ASP A 124 5.69 15.97 1.28
N LEU A 125 5.82 15.35 2.46
CA LEU A 125 6.84 14.34 2.71
C LEU A 125 6.25 13.17 3.48
N ILE A 126 6.62 11.95 3.08
CA ILE A 126 6.42 10.75 3.90
C ILE A 126 7.73 10.46 4.61
N THR A 127 7.71 10.44 5.94
CA THR A 127 8.88 10.11 6.76
C THR A 127 8.65 8.89 7.61
N GLN A 128 9.74 8.19 7.94
CA GLN A 128 9.67 7.09 8.89
C GLN A 128 9.66 7.62 10.32
N GLN A 129 8.78 7.07 11.15
CA GLN A 129 8.74 7.32 12.59
C GLN A 129 8.67 6.00 13.35
N PHE A 130 9.52 5.84 14.36
CA PHE A 130 9.53 4.64 15.19
C PHE A 130 8.31 4.63 16.13
N ASP A 131 7.62 3.50 16.20
CA ASP A 131 6.47 3.30 17.08
C ASP A 131 6.91 2.98 18.52
N ALA A 132 7.31 4.02 19.25
CA ALA A 132 7.80 3.86 20.61
C ALA A 132 6.70 3.44 21.61
N CYS A 133 5.45 3.80 21.34
CA CYS A 133 4.31 3.42 22.18
C CYS A 133 3.77 2.03 21.84
N THR A 134 4.41 1.30 20.92
CA THR A 134 4.08 -0.09 20.57
C THR A 134 2.61 -0.26 20.19
N SER A 135 2.02 0.76 19.53
CA SER A 135 0.60 0.79 19.15
C SER A 135 -0.31 0.32 20.29
N TRP A 136 -0.16 0.92 21.48
CA TRP A 136 -0.86 0.51 22.69
C TRP A 136 -0.46 -0.90 23.18
N TRP A 137 0.85 -1.15 23.28
CA TRP A 137 1.41 -2.41 23.76
C TRP A 137 0.96 -3.67 22.99
N THR A 138 0.39 -3.49 21.80
CA THR A 138 -0.06 -4.60 20.93
C THR A 138 1.02 -5.05 19.95
N GLN A 139 2.00 -4.17 19.70
CA GLN A 139 3.08 -4.41 18.76
C GLN A 139 4.02 -5.53 19.23
N GLY A 140 4.16 -6.58 18.41
CA GLY A 140 5.25 -7.55 18.52
C GLY A 140 6.54 -7.11 17.78
N PRO A 141 7.71 -7.66 18.13
CA PRO A 141 8.96 -7.33 17.46
C PRO A 141 9.13 -8.12 16.15
N ASP A 142 9.82 -7.51 15.19
CA ASP A 142 10.36 -8.06 13.95
C ASP A 142 9.49 -8.07 12.67
N ILE A 143 10.10 -7.56 11.59
CA ILE A 143 9.63 -7.58 10.20
C ILE A 143 9.41 -9.02 9.71
N ASN A 144 10.21 -9.98 10.19
CA ASN A 144 10.14 -11.37 9.74
C ASN A 144 8.82 -12.08 10.14
N LEU A 145 8.15 -11.62 11.20
CA LEU A 145 6.85 -12.15 11.60
C LEU A 145 5.68 -11.44 10.88
N GLN A 146 5.91 -10.25 10.32
CA GLN A 146 4.87 -9.47 9.63
C GLN A 146 4.78 -9.78 8.13
N VAL A 147 5.87 -10.19 7.48
CA VAL A 147 5.98 -10.28 6.01
C VAL A 147 5.90 -11.72 5.48
N ASN A 148 5.75 -12.72 6.34
CA ASN A 148 5.72 -14.13 5.92
C ASN A 148 4.30 -14.72 5.90
N PRO A 149 3.52 -14.58 4.81
CA PRO A 149 2.29 -15.34 4.63
C PRO A 149 2.56 -16.85 4.51
N TRP A 150 3.80 -17.25 4.18
CA TRP A 150 4.19 -18.65 3.99
C TRP A 150 4.27 -19.48 5.27
N HIS A 151 4.59 -18.89 6.43
CA HIS A 151 4.61 -19.65 7.69
C HIS A 151 3.22 -20.13 8.14
N LEU A 152 2.16 -19.38 7.82
CA LEU A 152 0.77 -19.81 8.03
C LEU A 152 0.32 -20.90 7.04
N TYR A 153 0.84 -20.88 5.81
CA TYR A 153 0.52 -21.90 4.79
C TYR A 153 1.23 -23.24 5.02
N VAL A 154 2.48 -23.25 5.50
CA VAL A 154 3.20 -24.49 5.79
C VAL A 154 2.67 -25.19 7.04
N SER A 155 2.22 -24.44 8.06
CA SER A 155 1.74 -25.04 9.31
C SER A 155 0.35 -25.70 9.21
N LYS A 156 -0.40 -25.47 8.13
CA LYS A 156 -1.69 -26.15 7.86
C LYS A 156 -1.58 -27.37 6.95
N LYS A 157 -0.39 -27.70 6.43
CA LYS A 157 -0.21 -28.80 5.46
C LYS A 157 0.56 -30.01 6.02
N LEU A 158 0.77 -30.08 7.33
CA LEU A 158 1.45 -31.19 8.02
C LEU A 158 0.55 -31.99 8.98
N HIS A 159 -0.77 -31.80 8.90
CA HIS A 159 -1.74 -32.69 9.54
C HIS A 159 -2.82 -33.11 8.53
N CYS A 160 -2.44 -34.03 7.64
CA CYS A 160 -3.26 -35.10 7.10
C CYS A 160 -2.37 -36.33 6.99
#